data_AF-G2PHJ6-F1
#
_entry.id   AF-G2PHJ6-F1
#
_cell.length_a   1.000
_cell.length_b   1.000
_cell.length_c   1.000
_cell.angle_alpha   90.00
_cell.angle_beta   90.00
_cell.angle_gamma   90.00
#
_symmetry.space_group_name_H-M   'P 1'
#
loop_
_entity.id
_entity.type
_entity.pdbx_description
1 polymer ?
#
loop_
_entity_poly.entity_id
_entity_poly.type
_entity_poly.pdbx_seq_one_letter_code
_entity_poly.pdbx_strand_id
1 'polypeptide(L)'
;MAGCGTSCRRLRGENGVKVEPDCCGGCVVSIDPASLPSGDGITEAKAKEIADAAAKAAVDAYAAKDTNGGITEAKAKEIADAAAKAAIDEYAKNNPGGGITEAKAKEIADAAAKAAIDEYAKNNPGGGETPEGAQAKADKALTDAKAYTDQAKAAAEKCCEKNTGDIKTLNDTYTTHLANCHTRKTITDGVTPEKGWEIEKVELNIVNGVHSAFIRFNRSGDNIESKGADFVDEKGIHNQGNIVPDLLIAKVGEEWQPTETFLENASTAYGSGSVRIHGPGAQAGEVYLVDWTFNAPLQTGHALRFDWTFVKDPKCAAGGGDNPGPGPTPGGVTEDQVKDIVQKAINDRIALYPSGYADNFDNTELRSRDWISLAPEVAVKLKVPPSRKVLVTTCMTSRNTAIREQTYQSVEIKAPDGTVVLEPGDSRSVTISSDQTEEAQSACYALRVDFTKIADGKVKAGDEVTFTVQNRKALDATQNGGGDGVSTVLDRNITVVSIVEADAS
;
A
#
# COMPACT_ATOMS: atom_id res chain seq x y z
N MET A 1 -29.10 47.40 1.63
CA MET A 1 -27.78 47.10 1.04
C MET A 1 -26.73 47.90 1.78
N ALA A 2 -26.13 47.32 2.82
CA ALA A 2 -25.09 47.97 3.62
C ALA A 2 -23.96 46.98 3.85
N GLY A 3 -22.73 47.39 3.52
CA GLY A 3 -21.51 46.85 4.13
C GLY A 3 -20.81 45.68 3.42
N CYS A 4 -20.37 45.86 2.17
CA CYS A 4 -19.23 45.10 1.65
C CYS A 4 -18.12 46.12 1.30
N GLY A 5 -16.92 46.00 1.90
CA GLY A 5 -15.73 46.76 1.52
C GLY A 5 -15.25 47.91 2.44
N THR A 6 -15.85 48.13 3.62
CA THR A 6 -15.41 49.24 4.49
C THR A 6 -14.08 48.98 5.22
N SER A 7 -13.69 47.70 5.42
CA SER A 7 -12.46 47.29 6.12
C SER A 7 -11.18 47.52 5.30
N CYS A 8 -11.20 47.29 3.98
CA CYS A 8 -10.01 47.47 3.13
C CYS A 8 -9.64 48.94 2.89
N ARG A 9 -10.55 49.90 3.15
CA ARG A 9 -10.35 51.34 2.90
C ARG A 9 -9.31 52.01 3.81
N ARG A 10 -8.88 51.34 4.89
CA ARG A 10 -7.83 51.84 5.81
C ARG A 10 -6.42 51.41 5.41
N LEU A 11 -6.26 50.48 4.46
CA LEU A 11 -4.96 50.07 3.93
C LEU A 11 -4.66 50.93 2.69
N ARG A 12 -3.85 51.98 2.87
CA ARG A 12 -3.26 52.69 1.73
C ARG A 12 -2.08 51.88 1.22
N GLY A 13 -2.15 51.44 -0.04
CA GLY A 13 -1.00 50.90 -0.74
C GLY A 13 0.02 51.99 -0.99
N GLU A 14 1.19 51.90 -0.38
CA GLU A 14 2.37 52.68 -0.71
C GLU A 14 3.43 51.74 -1.29
N ASN A 15 4.32 52.25 -2.14
CA ASN A 15 5.44 51.51 -2.74
C ASN A 15 5.05 50.26 -3.57
N GLY A 16 4.14 50.43 -4.55
CA GLY A 16 3.86 49.38 -5.55
C GLY A 16 2.95 48.23 -5.09
N VAL A 17 2.41 48.32 -3.87
CA VAL A 17 1.44 47.37 -3.34
C VAL A 17 0.01 47.85 -3.66
N LYS A 18 -0.76 47.04 -4.38
CA LYS A 18 -2.16 47.31 -4.72
C LYS A 18 -3.08 46.40 -3.89
N VAL A 19 -3.98 47.02 -3.13
CA VAL A 19 -4.93 46.31 -2.25
C VAL A 19 -6.34 46.48 -2.80
N GLU A 20 -6.97 45.38 -3.21
CA GLU A 20 -8.32 45.36 -3.80
C GLU A 20 -9.29 44.54 -2.93
N PRO A 21 -10.54 44.98 -2.74
CA PRO A 21 -11.53 44.21 -1.98
C PRO A 21 -12.07 43.04 -2.82
N ASP A 22 -12.09 41.84 -2.22
CA ASP A 22 -12.74 40.66 -2.77
C ASP A 22 -14.23 40.63 -2.40
N CYS A 23 -15.05 40.08 -3.29
CA CYS A 23 -16.50 39.96 -3.16
C CYS A 23 -16.94 39.12 -1.94
N CYS A 24 -16.02 38.36 -1.34
CA CYS A 24 -16.23 37.54 -0.14
C CYS A 24 -15.79 38.23 1.17
N GLY A 25 -15.40 39.51 1.14
CA GLY A 25 -15.04 40.28 2.35
C GLY A 25 -13.57 40.19 2.77
N GLY A 26 -12.70 39.58 1.97
CA GLY A 26 -11.24 39.63 2.10
C GLY A 26 -10.61 40.80 1.33
N CYS A 27 -9.37 41.17 1.65
CA CYS A 27 -8.57 42.09 0.83
C CYS A 27 -7.51 41.27 0.09
N VAL A 28 -7.44 41.39 -1.24
CA VAL A 28 -6.37 40.80 -2.06
C VAL A 28 -5.24 41.82 -2.15
N VAL A 29 -4.05 41.42 -1.71
CA VAL A 29 -2.84 42.23 -1.81
C VAL A 29 -2.03 41.71 -3.00
N SER A 30 -1.83 42.56 -4.00
CA SER A 30 -0.99 42.27 -5.17
C SER A 30 0.18 43.24 -5.20
N ILE A 31 1.37 42.74 -5.52
CA ILE A 31 2.57 43.57 -5.70
C ILE A 31 2.74 43.74 -7.20
N ASP A 32 2.85 44.98 -7.67
CA ASP A 32 3.17 45.27 -9.07
C ASP A 32 4.59 44.76 -9.37
N PRO A 33 4.78 43.78 -10.27
CA PRO A 33 6.10 43.25 -10.60
C PRO A 33 7.07 44.32 -11.09
N ALA A 34 6.57 45.45 -11.63
CA ALA A 34 7.38 46.58 -12.08
C ALA A 34 7.91 47.46 -10.93
N SER A 35 7.46 47.24 -9.69
CA SER A 35 7.86 48.01 -8.51
C SER A 35 8.99 47.37 -7.69
N LEU A 36 9.42 46.16 -8.05
CA LEU A 36 10.64 45.57 -7.51
C LEU A 36 11.86 46.31 -8.10
N PRO A 37 12.77 46.87 -7.28
CA PRO A 37 13.98 47.47 -7.82
C PRO A 37 14.76 46.37 -8.55
N SER A 38 14.98 46.54 -9.85
CA SER A 38 15.90 45.72 -10.62
C SER A 38 17.30 45.97 -10.08
N GLY A 39 17.75 45.16 -9.13
CA GLY A 39 19.17 45.08 -8.81
C GLY A 39 19.88 44.60 -10.06
N ASP A 40 20.78 45.42 -10.60
CA ASP A 40 21.65 45.00 -11.70
C ASP A 40 22.36 43.70 -11.27
N GLY A 41 21.99 42.59 -11.90
CA GLY A 41 22.57 41.28 -11.61
C GLY A 41 24.08 41.27 -11.82
N ILE A 42 24.74 40.22 -11.31
CA ILE A 42 26.20 40.07 -11.47
C ILE A 42 26.53 40.01 -12.96
N THR A 43 27.31 40.98 -13.43
CA THR A 43 27.92 40.89 -14.75
C THR A 43 29.04 39.84 -14.72
N GLU A 44 29.24 39.13 -15.82
CA GLU A 44 30.33 38.15 -15.98
C GLU A 44 31.71 38.74 -15.57
N ALA A 45 31.92 40.02 -15.84
CA ALA A 45 33.12 40.76 -15.44
C ALA A 45 33.30 40.82 -13.92
N LYS A 46 32.23 41.04 -13.14
CA LYS A 46 32.31 41.12 -11.68
C LYS A 46 32.50 39.75 -11.03
N ALA A 47 31.87 38.71 -11.58
CA ALA A 47 32.10 37.33 -11.17
C ALA A 47 33.56 36.91 -11.39
N LYS A 48 34.14 37.30 -12.53
CA LYS A 48 35.54 37.07 -12.85
C LYS A 48 36.49 37.76 -11.87
N GLU A 49 36.26 39.04 -11.57
CA GLU A 49 37.08 39.80 -10.61
C GLU A 49 37.09 39.13 -9.22
N ILE A 50 35.93 38.64 -8.75
CA ILE A 50 35.80 37.96 -7.45
C ILE A 50 36.55 36.61 -7.46
N ALA A 51 36.41 35.83 -8.52
CA ALA A 51 37.09 34.55 -8.66
C ALA A 51 38.63 34.71 -8.75
N ASP A 52 39.11 35.67 -9.55
CA ASP A 52 40.53 35.96 -9.71
C ASP A 52 41.17 36.40 -8.37
N ALA A 53 40.49 37.26 -7.61
CA ALA A 53 40.96 37.72 -6.30
C ALA A 53 41.00 36.59 -5.26
N ALA A 54 39.99 35.71 -5.24
CA ALA A 54 39.92 34.58 -4.32
C ALA A 54 40.99 33.51 -4.63
N ALA A 55 41.18 33.18 -5.91
CA ALA A 55 42.22 32.24 -6.35
C ALA A 55 43.62 32.75 -5.99
N LYS A 56 43.91 34.04 -6.25
CA LYS A 56 45.19 34.67 -5.89
C LYS A 56 45.44 34.64 -4.38
N ALA A 57 44.46 35.05 -3.58
CA ALA A 57 44.58 35.06 -2.13
C ALA A 57 44.83 33.65 -1.55
N ALA A 58 44.21 32.61 -2.12
CA ALA A 58 44.40 31.23 -1.69
C ALA A 58 45.81 30.69 -2.02
N VAL A 59 46.32 31.00 -3.22
CA VAL A 59 47.69 30.66 -3.63
C VAL A 59 48.71 31.40 -2.76
N ASP A 60 48.52 32.71 -2.52
CA ASP A 60 49.42 33.53 -1.70
C ASP A 60 49.44 33.08 -0.23
N ALA A 61 48.27 32.79 0.35
CA ALA A 61 48.15 32.33 1.73
C ALA A 61 48.80 30.96 1.97
N TYR A 62 48.85 30.11 0.94
CA TYR A 62 49.54 28.83 1.01
C TYR A 62 51.04 28.97 0.78
N ALA A 63 51.45 29.79 -0.20
CA ALA A 63 52.87 30.13 -0.43
C ALA A 63 53.53 30.72 0.83
N ALA A 64 52.78 31.44 1.66
CA ALA A 64 53.26 31.96 2.93
C ALA A 64 53.44 30.91 4.05
N LYS A 65 52.86 29.71 3.92
CA LYS A 65 52.91 28.63 4.94
C LYS A 65 53.92 27.53 4.63
N ASP A 66 54.39 27.40 3.40
CA ASP A 66 55.29 26.33 2.98
C ASP A 66 56.73 26.81 2.95
N THR A 67 57.56 26.33 3.87
CA THR A 67 58.99 26.66 3.91
C THR A 67 59.89 25.62 3.24
N ASN A 68 59.39 24.48 2.71
CA ASN A 68 60.32 23.45 2.19
C ASN A 68 59.80 22.41 1.16
N GLY A 69 58.63 22.55 0.54
CA GLY A 69 58.27 21.66 -0.56
C GLY A 69 57.25 22.27 -1.51
N GLY A 70 57.68 22.78 -2.65
CA GLY A 70 56.82 23.47 -3.62
C GLY A 70 55.48 22.78 -3.89
N ILE A 71 54.44 23.58 -4.11
CA ILE A 71 53.10 23.12 -4.44
C ILE A 71 53.14 22.40 -5.79
N THR A 72 52.60 21.18 -5.87
CA THR A 72 52.34 20.55 -7.16
C THR A 72 51.20 21.28 -7.86
N GLU A 73 51.30 21.46 -9.18
CA GLU A 73 50.28 22.16 -9.98
C GLU A 73 48.85 21.66 -9.71
N ALA A 74 48.69 20.35 -9.51
CA ALA A 74 47.42 19.72 -9.16
C ALA A 74 46.85 20.22 -7.82
N LYS A 75 47.69 20.43 -6.80
CA LYS A 75 47.24 20.90 -5.49
C LYS A 75 46.95 22.40 -5.48
N ALA A 76 47.72 23.19 -6.24
CA ALA A 76 47.40 24.61 -6.47
C ALA A 76 46.03 24.77 -7.13
N LYS A 77 45.74 23.93 -8.13
CA LYS A 77 44.45 23.92 -8.84
C LYS A 77 43.29 23.57 -7.92
N GLU A 78 43.41 22.51 -7.12
CA GLU A 78 42.37 22.09 -6.17
C GLU A 78 42.04 23.20 -5.16
N ILE A 79 43.05 23.92 -4.64
CA ILE A 79 42.88 25.01 -3.68
C ILE A 79 42.21 26.22 -4.34
N ALA A 80 42.64 26.59 -5.55
CA ALA A 80 42.09 27.72 -6.30
C ALA A 80 40.63 27.46 -6.73
N ASP A 81 40.33 26.25 -7.23
CA ASP A 81 38.98 25.85 -7.64
C ASP A 81 38.01 25.87 -6.45
N ALA A 82 38.45 25.36 -5.29
CA ALA A 82 37.64 25.35 -4.07
C ALA A 82 37.37 26.77 -3.54
N ALA A 83 38.36 27.67 -3.57
CA ALA A 83 38.22 29.05 -3.13
C ALA A 83 37.32 29.86 -4.08
N ALA A 84 37.47 29.69 -5.39
CA ALA A 84 36.63 30.35 -6.39
C ALA A 84 35.17 29.89 -6.30
N LYS A 85 34.93 28.57 -6.14
CA LYS A 85 33.57 28.04 -5.93
C LYS A 85 32.93 28.59 -4.66
N ALA A 86 33.67 28.61 -3.54
CA ALA A 86 33.16 29.13 -2.27
C ALA A 86 32.78 30.62 -2.36
N ALA A 87 33.60 31.44 -3.03
CA ALA A 87 33.32 32.87 -3.21
C ALA A 87 32.08 33.11 -4.09
N ILE A 88 31.90 32.30 -5.15
CA ILE A 88 30.71 32.38 -6.02
C ILE A 88 29.45 31.93 -5.26
N ASP A 89 29.52 30.82 -4.52
CA ASP A 89 28.39 30.29 -3.75
C ASP A 89 27.96 31.25 -2.62
N GLU A 90 28.92 31.88 -1.93
CA GLU A 90 28.65 32.87 -0.89
C GLU A 90 28.03 34.15 -1.46
N TYR A 91 28.51 34.62 -2.61
CA TYR A 91 27.92 35.79 -3.26
C TYR A 91 26.51 35.50 -3.78
N ALA A 92 26.28 34.33 -4.39
CA ALA A 92 24.97 33.90 -4.88
C ALA A 92 23.93 33.80 -3.75
N LYS A 93 24.35 33.33 -2.56
CA LYS A 93 23.50 33.33 -1.35
C LYS A 93 23.10 34.73 -0.90
N ASN A 94 24.02 35.69 -1.02
CA ASN A 94 23.82 37.07 -0.58
C ASN A 94 23.07 37.95 -1.60
N ASN A 95 22.87 37.47 -2.84
CA ASN A 95 22.25 38.23 -3.94
C ASN A 95 21.28 37.38 -4.77
N PRO A 96 20.10 37.01 -4.23
CA PRO A 96 19.12 36.16 -4.91
C PRO A 96 18.35 36.96 -5.97
N GLY A 97 18.84 37.01 -7.22
CA GLY A 97 18.16 37.78 -8.27
C GLY A 97 18.65 37.63 -9.71
N GLY A 98 19.83 37.04 -9.95
CA GLY A 98 20.26 36.72 -11.30
C GLY A 98 21.75 36.96 -11.55
N GLY A 99 22.32 36.09 -12.37
CA GLY A 99 23.66 36.23 -12.92
C GLY A 99 24.43 34.92 -12.84
N ILE A 100 24.78 34.39 -14.02
CA ILE A 100 25.59 33.20 -14.33
C ILE A 100 25.09 31.82 -13.86
N THR A 101 24.92 30.91 -14.83
CA THR A 101 24.64 29.48 -14.60
C THR A 101 25.84 28.79 -13.95
N GLU A 102 25.61 27.69 -13.23
CA GLU A 102 26.68 26.88 -12.60
C GLU A 102 27.81 26.51 -13.58
N ALA A 103 27.48 26.18 -14.83
CA ALA A 103 28.46 25.88 -15.88
C ALA A 103 29.39 27.07 -16.18
N LYS A 104 28.85 28.29 -16.15
CA LYS A 104 29.60 29.52 -16.41
C LYS A 104 30.40 29.98 -15.20
N ALA A 105 29.87 29.78 -14.00
CA ALA A 105 30.63 29.94 -12.75
C ALA A 105 31.86 29.02 -12.72
N LYS A 106 31.70 27.77 -13.17
CA LYS A 106 32.80 26.81 -13.27
C LYS A 106 33.87 27.24 -14.29
N GLU A 107 33.45 27.70 -15.46
CA GLU A 107 34.37 28.22 -16.50
C GLU A 107 35.21 29.40 -15.98
N ILE A 108 34.60 30.30 -15.22
CA ILE A 108 35.29 31.46 -14.61
C ILE A 108 36.28 31.00 -13.53
N ALA A 109 35.87 30.06 -12.67
CA ALA A 109 36.74 29.50 -11.64
C ALA A 109 37.96 28.77 -12.24
N ASP A 110 37.75 27.94 -13.26
CA ASP A 110 38.82 27.21 -13.95
C ASP A 110 39.83 28.17 -14.61
N ALA A 111 39.35 29.28 -15.19
CA ALA A 111 40.20 30.30 -15.80
C ALA A 111 41.03 31.07 -14.76
N ALA A 112 40.43 31.42 -13.62
CA ALA A 112 41.10 32.09 -12.51
C ALA A 112 42.20 31.21 -11.89
N ALA A 113 41.89 29.93 -11.66
CA ALA A 113 42.85 28.95 -11.15
C ALA A 113 44.05 28.77 -12.08
N LYS A 114 43.81 28.65 -13.39
CA LYS A 114 44.88 28.56 -14.39
C LYS A 114 45.78 29.81 -14.38
N ALA A 115 45.20 31.00 -14.33
CA ALA A 115 45.97 32.25 -14.30
C ALA A 115 46.86 32.38 -13.06
N ALA A 116 46.34 31.99 -11.88
CA ALA A 116 47.11 32.01 -10.63
C ALA A 116 48.27 31.00 -10.65
N ILE A 117 48.07 29.82 -11.23
CA ILE A 117 49.11 28.81 -11.43
C ILE A 117 50.19 29.31 -12.40
N ASP A 118 49.80 29.87 -13.54
CA ASP A 118 50.74 30.40 -14.54
C ASP A 118 51.58 31.56 -13.96
N GLU A 119 51.00 32.40 -13.08
CA GLU A 119 51.70 33.47 -12.37
C GLU A 119 52.69 32.91 -11.34
N TYR A 120 52.29 31.89 -10.56
CA TYR A 120 53.18 31.23 -9.60
C TYR A 120 54.36 30.53 -10.28
N ALA A 121 54.11 29.82 -11.38
CA ALA A 121 55.14 29.15 -12.17
C ALA A 121 56.18 30.12 -12.75
N LYS A 122 55.75 31.31 -13.20
CA LYS A 122 56.66 32.38 -13.65
C LYS A 122 57.56 32.91 -12.54
N ASN A 123 57.05 32.97 -11.30
CA ASN A 123 57.75 33.52 -10.15
C ASN A 123 58.62 32.50 -9.41
N ASN A 124 58.49 31.19 -9.69
CA ASN A 124 59.26 30.11 -9.06
C ASN A 124 59.86 29.13 -10.08
N PRO A 125 60.90 29.51 -10.85
CA PRO A 125 61.46 28.70 -11.95
C PRO A 125 62.30 27.47 -11.52
N GLY A 126 62.23 27.04 -10.25
CA GLY A 126 63.24 26.19 -9.60
C GLY A 126 62.88 24.73 -9.30
N GLY A 127 61.97 24.08 -10.04
CA GLY A 127 61.49 22.74 -9.69
C GLY A 127 61.06 21.83 -10.84
N GLY A 128 62.02 21.31 -11.62
CA GLY A 128 62.05 19.89 -12.01
C GLY A 128 61.15 19.32 -13.13
N GLU A 129 60.20 20.05 -13.73
CA GLU A 129 59.40 19.53 -14.83
C GLU A 129 59.30 20.56 -15.97
N THR A 130 59.64 20.16 -17.21
CA THR A 130 59.50 21.06 -18.35
C THR A 130 58.03 21.22 -18.71
N PRO A 131 57.61 22.38 -19.26
CA PRO A 131 56.23 22.58 -19.72
C PRO A 131 55.73 21.47 -20.64
N GLU A 132 56.58 20.94 -21.53
CA GLU A 132 56.21 19.81 -22.40
C GLU A 132 56.00 18.49 -21.62
N GLY A 133 56.77 18.26 -20.55
CA GLY A 133 56.61 17.08 -19.69
C GLY A 133 55.33 17.13 -18.88
N ALA A 134 55.01 18.30 -18.32
CA ALA A 134 53.76 18.55 -17.61
C ALA A 134 52.55 18.41 -18.55
N GLN A 135 52.63 18.99 -19.76
CA GLN A 135 51.57 18.88 -20.77
C GLN A 135 51.35 17.42 -21.21
N ALA A 136 52.41 16.65 -21.47
CA ALA A 136 52.28 15.25 -21.85
C ALA A 136 51.62 14.39 -20.76
N LYS A 137 51.90 14.68 -19.47
CA LYS A 137 51.23 14.01 -18.35
C LYS A 137 49.77 14.44 -18.20
N ALA A 138 49.46 15.72 -18.43
CA ALA A 138 48.10 16.23 -18.43
C ALA A 138 47.26 15.62 -19.55
N ASP A 139 47.81 15.53 -20.77
CA ASP A 139 47.15 14.91 -21.92
C ASP A 139 46.91 13.41 -21.70
N LYS A 140 47.87 12.72 -21.08
CA LYS A 140 47.71 11.32 -20.68
C LYS A 140 46.64 11.17 -19.60
N ALA A 141 46.63 12.01 -18.57
CA ALA A 141 45.62 11.97 -17.52
C ALA A 141 44.21 12.26 -18.07
N LEU A 142 44.09 13.18 -19.02
CA LEU A 142 42.82 13.46 -19.70
C LEU A 142 42.34 12.27 -20.54
N THR A 143 43.27 11.61 -21.25
CA THR A 143 42.98 10.40 -22.03
C THR A 143 42.54 9.24 -21.13
N ASP A 144 43.27 9.01 -20.03
CA ASP A 144 42.96 7.96 -19.06
C ASP A 144 41.61 8.22 -18.36
N ALA A 145 41.32 9.47 -18.01
CA ALA A 145 40.04 9.87 -17.42
C ALA A 145 38.86 9.69 -18.39
N LYS A 146 39.05 9.99 -19.67
CA LYS A 146 38.04 9.76 -20.71
C LYS A 146 37.77 8.27 -20.89
N ALA A 147 38.82 7.45 -20.96
CA ALA A 147 38.69 5.99 -21.07
C ALA A 147 37.97 5.37 -19.85
N TYR A 148 38.25 5.86 -18.65
CA TYR A 148 37.54 5.45 -17.43
C TYR A 148 36.06 5.85 -17.46
N THR A 149 35.76 7.07 -17.93
CA THR A 149 34.38 7.56 -18.05
C THR A 149 33.59 6.77 -19.09
N ASP A 150 34.19 6.45 -20.22
CA ASP A 150 33.57 5.66 -21.29
C ASP A 150 33.33 4.20 -20.84
N GLN A 151 34.27 3.61 -20.08
CA GLN A 151 34.07 2.30 -19.45
C GLN A 151 32.95 2.31 -18.40
N ALA A 152 32.90 3.33 -17.54
CA ALA A 152 31.86 3.48 -16.53
C ALA A 152 30.47 3.67 -17.18
N LYS A 153 30.40 4.44 -18.27
CA LYS A 153 29.18 4.64 -19.06
C LYS A 153 28.71 3.35 -19.72
N ALA A 154 29.61 2.60 -20.38
CA ALA A 154 29.27 1.32 -20.98
C ALA A 154 28.85 0.26 -19.93
N ALA A 155 29.45 0.28 -18.74
CA ALA A 155 29.05 -0.58 -17.63
C ALA A 155 27.67 -0.19 -17.07
N ALA A 156 27.36 1.11 -16.97
CA ALA A 156 26.06 1.61 -16.55
C ALA A 156 24.95 1.27 -17.55
N GLU A 157 25.19 1.48 -18.85
CA GLU A 157 24.23 1.13 -19.92
C GLU A 157 23.92 -0.37 -19.92
N LYS A 158 24.95 -1.22 -19.77
CA LYS A 158 24.79 -2.68 -19.71
C LYS A 158 24.09 -3.16 -18.43
N CYS A 159 24.22 -2.43 -17.32
CA CYS A 159 23.50 -2.70 -16.07
C CYS A 159 22.01 -2.33 -16.20
N CYS A 160 21.71 -1.18 -16.83
CA CYS A 160 20.35 -0.71 -17.03
C CYS A 160 19.54 -1.60 -17.99
N GLU A 161 20.13 -2.08 -19.10
CA GLU A 161 19.42 -2.95 -20.05
C GLU A 161 19.04 -4.30 -19.46
N LYS A 162 19.95 -4.93 -18.69
CA LYS A 162 19.69 -6.22 -18.05
C LYS A 162 18.61 -6.12 -16.96
N ASN A 163 18.67 -5.07 -16.13
CA ASN A 163 17.70 -4.88 -15.04
C ASN A 163 16.30 -4.52 -15.55
N THR A 164 16.18 -3.83 -16.69
CA THR A 164 14.87 -3.47 -17.26
C THR A 164 14.11 -4.70 -17.77
N GLY A 165 14.83 -5.68 -18.36
CA GLY A 165 14.24 -6.96 -18.78
C GLY A 165 13.75 -7.81 -17.60
N ASP A 166 14.53 -7.87 -16.52
CA ASP A 166 14.19 -8.62 -15.31
C ASP A 166 12.99 -7.99 -14.56
N ILE A 167 12.91 -6.66 -14.50
CA ILE A 167 11.78 -5.94 -13.89
C ILE A 167 10.49 -6.14 -14.68
N LYS A 168 10.55 -6.04 -16.02
CA LYS A 168 9.36 -6.29 -16.85
C LYS A 168 8.86 -7.73 -16.65
N THR A 169 9.78 -8.69 -16.59
CA THR A 169 9.45 -10.10 -16.35
C THR A 169 8.81 -10.30 -14.98
N LEU A 170 9.34 -9.67 -13.93
CA LEU A 170 8.77 -9.70 -12.57
C LEU A 170 7.38 -9.06 -12.51
N ASN A 171 7.19 -7.90 -13.13
CA ASN A 171 5.91 -7.21 -13.16
C ASN A 171 4.85 -7.98 -13.99
N ASP A 172 5.26 -8.55 -15.12
CA ASP A 172 4.41 -9.42 -15.94
C ASP A 172 4.03 -10.68 -15.14
N THR A 173 4.97 -11.27 -14.39
CA THR A 173 4.71 -12.42 -13.51
C THR A 173 3.76 -12.06 -12.37
N TYR A 174 3.97 -10.94 -11.70
CA TYR A 174 3.11 -10.46 -10.61
C TYR A 174 1.70 -10.12 -11.10
N THR A 175 1.58 -9.42 -12.22
CA THR A 175 0.29 -9.07 -12.83
C THR A 175 -0.46 -10.33 -13.25
N THR A 176 0.24 -11.29 -13.85
CA THR A 176 -0.32 -12.60 -14.20
C THR A 176 -0.78 -13.36 -12.96
N HIS A 177 0.01 -13.36 -11.88
CA HIS A 177 -0.37 -13.99 -10.62
C HIS A 177 -1.60 -13.32 -10.01
N LEU A 178 -1.66 -11.99 -9.98
CA LEU A 178 -2.79 -11.24 -9.43
C LEU A 178 -4.08 -11.47 -10.25
N ALA A 179 -3.96 -11.50 -11.58
CA ALA A 179 -5.07 -11.82 -12.47
C ALA A 179 -5.56 -13.26 -12.30
N ASN A 180 -4.65 -14.23 -12.12
CA ASN A 180 -5.01 -15.64 -12.05
C ASN A 180 -5.43 -16.09 -10.65
N CYS A 181 -4.83 -15.53 -9.60
CA CYS A 181 -5.06 -15.96 -8.23
C CYS A 181 -6.04 -15.05 -7.50
N HIS A 182 -5.89 -13.73 -7.56
CA HIS A 182 -6.64 -12.81 -6.69
C HIS A 182 -7.87 -12.18 -7.34
N THR A 183 -8.14 -12.46 -8.61
CA THR A 183 -9.33 -11.95 -9.30
C THR A 183 -10.45 -12.99 -9.23
N ARG A 184 -11.62 -12.58 -8.76
CA ARG A 184 -12.81 -13.44 -8.76
C ARG A 184 -13.25 -13.72 -10.19
N LYS A 185 -13.25 -15.00 -10.57
CA LYS A 185 -13.87 -15.50 -11.80
C LYS A 185 -15.21 -16.13 -11.45
N THR A 186 -16.26 -15.77 -12.17
CA THR A 186 -17.60 -16.37 -12.01
C THR A 186 -17.97 -17.10 -13.30
N ILE A 187 -18.30 -18.37 -13.19
CA ILE A 187 -18.74 -19.25 -14.29
C ILE A 187 -20.21 -19.61 -14.03
N THR A 188 -21.05 -19.50 -15.07
CA THR A 188 -22.52 -19.70 -14.96
C THR A 188 -23.03 -20.80 -15.91
N ASP A 189 -22.11 -21.51 -16.54
CA ASP A 189 -22.34 -22.64 -17.44
C ASP A 189 -21.52 -23.87 -16.98
N GLY A 190 -21.65 -25.00 -17.68
CA GLY A 190 -20.94 -26.23 -17.34
C GLY A 190 -21.69 -27.19 -16.41
N VAL A 191 -22.97 -26.93 -16.12
CA VAL A 191 -23.87 -27.88 -15.44
C VAL A 191 -24.92 -28.34 -16.45
N THR A 192 -25.13 -29.65 -16.57
CA THR A 192 -26.15 -30.26 -17.42
C THR A 192 -27.13 -31.04 -16.53
N PRO A 193 -28.39 -30.61 -16.38
CA PRO A 193 -29.35 -31.32 -15.54
C PRO A 193 -29.82 -32.61 -16.24
N GLU A 194 -30.09 -33.64 -15.44
CA GLU A 194 -30.73 -34.86 -15.95
C GLU A 194 -32.23 -34.66 -16.17
N LYS A 195 -32.86 -35.61 -16.88
CA LYS A 195 -34.30 -35.54 -17.17
C LYS A 195 -35.12 -35.36 -15.89
N GLY A 196 -36.00 -34.34 -15.92
CA GLY A 196 -36.87 -34.00 -14.79
C GLY A 196 -36.25 -32.98 -13.82
N TRP A 197 -35.10 -32.40 -14.18
CA TRP A 197 -34.52 -31.26 -13.49
C TRP A 197 -34.34 -30.10 -14.45
N GLU A 198 -34.55 -28.90 -13.94
CA GLU A 198 -34.32 -27.65 -14.67
C GLU A 198 -33.36 -26.78 -13.88
N ILE A 199 -32.39 -26.16 -14.57
CA ILE A 199 -31.51 -25.18 -13.94
C ILE A 199 -32.32 -23.93 -13.60
N GLU A 200 -32.42 -23.60 -12.31
CA GLU A 200 -32.86 -22.28 -11.88
C GLU A 200 -31.67 -21.33 -11.79
N LYS A 201 -30.58 -21.78 -11.15
CA LYS A 201 -29.37 -20.99 -10.96
C LYS A 201 -28.14 -21.89 -10.78
N VAL A 202 -27.06 -21.59 -11.48
CA VAL A 202 -25.75 -22.19 -11.23
C VAL A 202 -24.69 -21.10 -11.24
N GLU A 203 -23.83 -21.09 -10.24
CA GLU A 203 -22.70 -20.18 -10.14
C GLU A 203 -21.48 -20.90 -9.56
N LEU A 204 -20.36 -20.87 -10.26
CA LEU A 204 -19.06 -21.31 -9.76
C LEU A 204 -18.18 -20.08 -9.60
N ASN A 205 -17.81 -19.78 -8.37
CA ASN A 205 -16.92 -18.68 -8.03
C ASN A 205 -15.52 -19.22 -7.75
N ILE A 206 -14.53 -18.68 -8.43
CA ILE A 206 -13.14 -19.09 -8.30
C ILE A 206 -12.34 -17.90 -7.76
N VAL A 207 -11.71 -18.10 -6.60
CA VAL A 207 -10.82 -17.12 -5.96
C VAL A 207 -9.65 -17.89 -5.34
N ASN A 208 -8.41 -17.51 -5.67
CA ASN A 208 -7.20 -18.14 -5.16
C ASN A 208 -7.15 -19.68 -5.37
N GLY A 209 -7.68 -20.18 -6.50
CA GLY A 209 -7.77 -21.62 -6.76
C GLY A 209 -8.79 -22.37 -5.90
N VAL A 210 -9.54 -21.65 -5.04
CA VAL A 210 -10.71 -22.14 -4.31
C VAL A 210 -11.94 -21.95 -5.19
N HIS A 211 -12.64 -23.04 -5.43
CA HIS A 211 -13.85 -23.13 -6.23
C HIS A 211 -15.04 -23.28 -5.29
N SER A 212 -15.93 -22.29 -5.26
CA SER A 212 -17.20 -22.34 -4.54
C SER A 212 -18.34 -22.43 -5.54
N ALA A 213 -18.90 -23.63 -5.67
CA ALA A 213 -20.01 -23.92 -6.55
C ALA A 213 -21.34 -23.76 -5.79
N PHE A 214 -22.31 -23.15 -6.44
CA PHE A 214 -23.69 -23.06 -5.97
C PHE A 214 -24.60 -23.55 -7.10
N ILE A 215 -25.46 -24.52 -6.79
CA ILE A 215 -26.46 -25.05 -7.71
C ILE A 215 -27.84 -24.94 -7.08
N ARG A 216 -28.80 -24.51 -7.91
CA ARG A 216 -30.22 -24.60 -7.64
C ARG A 216 -30.94 -25.19 -8.85
N PHE A 217 -31.59 -26.33 -8.63
CA PHE A 217 -32.44 -26.98 -9.62
C PHE A 217 -33.90 -26.92 -9.21
N ASN A 218 -34.79 -26.72 -10.17
CA ASN A 218 -36.21 -26.98 -10.01
C ASN A 218 -36.53 -28.41 -10.43
N ARG A 219 -37.26 -29.14 -9.58
CA ARG A 219 -37.78 -30.46 -9.91
C ARG A 219 -38.92 -30.30 -10.93
N SER A 220 -38.74 -30.75 -12.17
CA SER A 220 -39.75 -30.65 -13.24
C SER A 220 -40.49 -31.95 -13.54
N GLY A 221 -40.03 -33.09 -13.00
CA GLY A 221 -40.74 -34.38 -13.11
C GLY A 221 -41.40 -34.81 -11.79
N ASP A 222 -41.79 -36.08 -11.72
CA ASP A 222 -42.51 -36.72 -10.60
C ASP A 222 -41.87 -36.52 -9.22
N ASN A 223 -42.69 -36.55 -8.16
CA ASN A 223 -42.20 -36.44 -6.79
C ASN A 223 -41.16 -37.54 -6.49
N ILE A 224 -40.12 -37.18 -5.73
CA ILE A 224 -39.11 -38.13 -5.25
C ILE A 224 -39.35 -38.37 -3.77
N GLU A 225 -39.55 -39.64 -3.42
CA GLU A 225 -39.76 -40.12 -2.06
C GLU A 225 -38.57 -40.98 -1.63
N SER A 226 -38.04 -40.72 -0.43
CA SER A 226 -37.09 -41.63 0.19
C SER A 226 -37.79 -42.90 0.69
N LYS A 227 -37.01 -43.96 0.87
CA LYS A 227 -37.56 -45.23 1.36
C LYS A 227 -38.05 -45.11 2.80
N GLY A 228 -39.16 -45.78 3.07
CA GLY A 228 -39.76 -45.82 4.40
C GLY A 228 -38.96 -46.57 5.44
N ALA A 229 -39.31 -46.41 6.71
CA ALA A 229 -38.67 -47.10 7.85
C ALA A 229 -38.66 -48.63 7.69
N ASP A 230 -39.70 -49.17 7.05
CA ASP A 230 -39.90 -50.60 6.87
C ASP A 230 -39.23 -51.15 5.60
N PHE A 231 -38.56 -50.31 4.81
CA PHE A 231 -37.89 -50.76 3.59
C PHE A 231 -36.57 -51.47 3.91
N VAL A 232 -36.48 -52.73 3.45
CA VAL A 232 -35.31 -53.59 3.55
C VAL A 232 -34.92 -54.00 2.13
N ASP A 233 -33.65 -53.84 1.76
CA ASP A 233 -33.17 -54.26 0.44
C ASP A 233 -33.01 -55.79 0.32
N GLU A 234 -32.63 -56.26 -0.87
CA GLU A 234 -32.41 -57.69 -1.17
C GLU A 234 -31.33 -58.34 -0.28
N LYS A 235 -30.50 -57.54 0.40
CA LYS A 235 -29.44 -57.99 1.31
C LYS A 235 -29.84 -57.94 2.78
N GLY A 236 -31.09 -57.57 3.08
CA GLY A 236 -31.57 -57.46 4.46
C GLY A 236 -31.19 -56.15 5.15
N ILE A 237 -30.73 -55.12 4.41
CA ILE A 237 -30.29 -53.84 4.98
C ILE A 237 -31.45 -52.84 4.97
N HIS A 238 -31.73 -52.24 6.12
CA HIS A 238 -32.67 -51.12 6.23
C HIS A 238 -32.07 -49.89 5.57
N ASN A 239 -32.78 -49.32 4.59
CA ASN A 239 -32.34 -48.16 3.82
C ASN A 239 -33.28 -46.95 4.01
N GLN A 240 -33.81 -46.78 5.23
CA GLN A 240 -34.70 -45.65 5.53
C GLN A 240 -34.01 -44.33 5.20
N GLY A 241 -34.71 -43.43 4.49
CA GLY A 241 -34.18 -42.12 4.12
C GLY A 241 -33.28 -42.12 2.87
N ASN A 242 -32.79 -43.28 2.43
CA ASN A 242 -31.97 -43.38 1.21
C ASN A 242 -32.84 -43.28 -0.05
N ILE A 243 -32.24 -42.74 -1.11
CA ILE A 243 -32.71 -42.85 -2.49
C ILE A 243 -32.06 -44.10 -3.08
N VAL A 244 -32.87 -45.14 -3.32
CA VAL A 244 -32.36 -46.44 -3.78
C VAL A 244 -33.04 -46.83 -5.11
N PRO A 245 -32.28 -46.94 -6.22
CA PRO A 245 -30.85 -46.59 -6.35
C PRO A 245 -30.60 -45.07 -6.28
N ASP A 246 -29.36 -44.65 -5.97
CA ASP A 246 -28.93 -43.25 -6.04
C ASP A 246 -29.39 -42.63 -7.38
N LEU A 247 -29.97 -41.42 -7.32
CA LEU A 247 -30.56 -40.78 -8.50
C LEU A 247 -29.58 -39.80 -9.11
N LEU A 248 -29.15 -40.02 -10.36
CA LEU A 248 -28.36 -39.03 -11.09
C LEU A 248 -29.25 -37.81 -11.37
N ILE A 249 -28.85 -36.63 -10.88
CA ILE A 249 -29.62 -35.38 -11.02
C ILE A 249 -28.96 -34.38 -11.96
N ALA A 250 -27.64 -34.46 -12.14
CA ALA A 250 -26.91 -33.61 -13.08
C ALA A 250 -25.52 -34.17 -13.39
N LYS A 251 -24.90 -33.58 -14.42
CA LYS A 251 -23.47 -33.71 -14.75
C LYS A 251 -22.82 -32.34 -14.73
N VAL A 252 -21.63 -32.24 -14.17
CA VAL A 252 -20.85 -31.01 -14.10
C VAL A 252 -19.54 -31.14 -14.89
N GLY A 253 -19.18 -30.08 -15.60
CA GLY A 253 -17.97 -30.01 -16.41
C GLY A 253 -16.71 -29.99 -15.55
N GLU A 254 -15.56 -30.19 -16.18
CA GLU A 254 -14.27 -30.37 -15.49
C GLU A 254 -14.03 -29.30 -14.41
N GLU A 255 -14.22 -28.01 -14.71
CA GLU A 255 -14.02 -26.89 -13.76
C GLU A 255 -14.85 -26.96 -12.46
N TRP A 256 -15.97 -27.68 -12.49
CA TRP A 256 -16.89 -27.85 -11.35
C TRP A 256 -16.59 -29.12 -10.53
N GLN A 257 -15.73 -30.00 -11.05
CA GLN A 257 -15.44 -31.28 -10.43
C GLN A 257 -14.49 -31.09 -9.24
N PRO A 258 -14.86 -31.58 -8.04
CA PRO A 258 -13.95 -31.62 -6.92
C PRO A 258 -12.76 -32.56 -7.19
N THR A 259 -11.66 -32.38 -6.47
CA THR A 259 -10.46 -33.24 -6.59
C THR A 259 -10.68 -34.66 -6.09
N GLU A 260 -11.70 -34.87 -5.26
CA GLU A 260 -12.12 -36.16 -4.72
C GLU A 260 -13.66 -36.23 -4.69
N THR A 261 -14.20 -37.43 -4.60
CA THR A 261 -15.65 -37.60 -4.44
C THR A 261 -16.03 -37.31 -2.99
N PHE A 262 -17.00 -36.42 -2.77
CA PHE A 262 -17.54 -36.19 -1.43
C PHE A 262 -19.04 -35.94 -1.44
N LEU A 263 -19.62 -35.93 -0.24
CA LEU A 263 -21.05 -35.86 0.02
C LEU A 263 -21.38 -34.48 0.60
N GLU A 264 -22.41 -33.83 0.10
CA GLU A 264 -22.82 -32.49 0.50
C GLU A 264 -24.28 -32.41 0.86
N ASN A 265 -24.60 -31.48 1.76
CA ASN A 265 -25.97 -31.24 2.16
C ASN A 265 -26.77 -30.54 1.05
N ALA A 266 -27.99 -31.00 0.82
CA ALA A 266 -28.94 -30.40 -0.10
C ALA A 266 -30.26 -30.10 0.59
N SER A 267 -30.99 -29.08 0.12
CA SER A 267 -32.26 -28.67 0.75
C SER A 267 -33.25 -28.02 -0.20
N THR A 268 -34.54 -27.99 0.17
CA THR A 268 -35.62 -27.27 -0.55
C THR A 268 -36.38 -26.27 0.33
N ALA A 269 -35.82 -25.89 1.48
CA ALA A 269 -36.49 -25.24 2.60
C ALA A 269 -37.61 -26.07 3.29
N TYR A 270 -38.18 -27.08 2.62
CA TYR A 270 -39.17 -28.00 3.18
C TYR A 270 -38.59 -29.34 3.63
N GLY A 271 -37.51 -29.78 2.98
CA GLY A 271 -36.77 -30.99 3.34
C GLY A 271 -35.28 -30.81 3.08
N SER A 272 -34.49 -31.71 3.67
CA SER A 272 -33.05 -31.82 3.47
C SER A 272 -32.64 -33.22 3.03
N GLY A 273 -31.49 -33.35 2.42
CA GLY A 273 -30.87 -34.62 2.11
C GLY A 273 -29.41 -34.41 1.73
N SER A 274 -28.85 -35.35 0.99
CA SER A 274 -27.46 -35.26 0.57
C SER A 274 -27.28 -35.58 -0.92
N VAL A 275 -26.30 -34.90 -1.52
CA VAL A 275 -25.85 -35.15 -2.88
C VAL A 275 -24.39 -35.62 -2.86
N ARG A 276 -24.06 -36.60 -3.69
CA ARG A 276 -22.69 -37.04 -3.93
C ARG A 276 -22.19 -36.39 -5.22
N ILE A 277 -21.10 -35.65 -5.14
CA ILE A 277 -20.43 -35.05 -6.29
C ILE A 277 -19.17 -35.85 -6.58
N HIS A 278 -19.09 -36.48 -7.76
CA HIS A 278 -17.94 -37.28 -8.14
C HIS A 278 -16.80 -36.43 -8.71
N GLY A 279 -15.63 -36.55 -8.08
CA GLY A 279 -14.36 -36.06 -8.63
C GLY A 279 -13.80 -36.96 -9.75
N PRO A 280 -12.51 -36.87 -10.10
CA PRO A 280 -11.91 -37.66 -11.18
C PRO A 280 -12.15 -39.17 -11.04
N GLY A 281 -12.44 -39.84 -12.16
CA GLY A 281 -12.69 -41.29 -12.20
C GLY A 281 -13.73 -41.67 -13.25
N ALA A 282 -14.27 -42.89 -13.14
CA ALA A 282 -15.26 -43.43 -14.09
C ALA A 282 -16.59 -42.64 -14.11
N GLN A 283 -16.90 -41.95 -13.01
CA GLN A 283 -18.13 -41.17 -12.81
C GLN A 283 -17.84 -39.65 -12.74
N ALA A 284 -16.72 -39.20 -13.30
CA ALA A 284 -16.27 -37.83 -13.14
C ALA A 284 -17.33 -36.80 -13.53
N GLY A 285 -17.68 -35.93 -12.58
CA GLY A 285 -18.69 -34.89 -12.75
C GLY A 285 -20.13 -35.36 -12.59
N GLU A 286 -20.40 -36.62 -12.29
CA GLU A 286 -21.76 -37.07 -11.98
C GLU A 286 -22.18 -36.59 -10.59
N VAL A 287 -23.41 -36.06 -10.49
CA VAL A 287 -24.02 -35.59 -9.25
C VAL A 287 -25.24 -36.44 -8.95
N TYR A 288 -25.19 -37.18 -7.84
CA TYR A 288 -26.26 -38.07 -7.40
C TYR A 288 -26.98 -37.54 -6.17
N LEU A 289 -28.31 -37.59 -6.15
CA LEU A 289 -29.08 -37.48 -4.92
C LEU A 289 -29.09 -38.84 -4.22
N VAL A 290 -28.57 -38.90 -2.99
CA VAL A 290 -28.29 -40.15 -2.26
C VAL A 290 -29.29 -40.41 -1.15
N ASP A 291 -29.71 -39.36 -0.45
CA ASP A 291 -30.71 -39.46 0.59
C ASP A 291 -31.64 -38.24 0.58
N TRP A 292 -32.79 -38.40 1.24
CA TRP A 292 -33.74 -37.34 1.44
C TRP A 292 -34.58 -37.56 2.71
N THR A 293 -34.93 -36.46 3.38
CA THR A 293 -35.69 -36.48 4.64
C THR A 293 -36.94 -37.33 4.51
N PHE A 294 -37.05 -38.32 5.39
CA PHE A 294 -38.20 -39.21 5.47
C PHE A 294 -39.46 -38.39 5.83
N ASN A 295 -40.57 -38.60 5.09
CA ASN A 295 -41.86 -37.89 5.17
C ASN A 295 -41.92 -36.46 4.60
N ALA A 296 -40.89 -35.98 3.93
CA ALA A 296 -40.91 -34.69 3.25
C ALA A 296 -40.56 -34.88 1.76
N PRO A 297 -41.45 -35.44 0.92
CA PRO A 297 -41.12 -35.72 -0.47
C PRO A 297 -40.58 -34.49 -1.19
N LEU A 298 -39.60 -34.71 -2.05
CA LEU A 298 -39.13 -33.67 -2.97
C LEU A 298 -40.14 -33.56 -4.12
N GLN A 299 -41.02 -32.58 -4.05
CA GLN A 299 -42.15 -32.44 -4.98
C GLN A 299 -41.76 -31.70 -6.27
N THR A 300 -42.54 -31.92 -7.33
CA THR A 300 -42.50 -31.10 -8.55
C THR A 300 -42.67 -29.61 -8.19
N GLY A 301 -41.81 -28.76 -8.75
CA GLY A 301 -41.75 -27.32 -8.49
C GLY A 301 -40.91 -26.93 -7.27
N HIS A 302 -40.40 -27.89 -6.48
CA HIS A 302 -39.46 -27.56 -5.41
C HIS A 302 -38.07 -27.24 -5.97
N ALA A 303 -37.42 -26.26 -5.34
CA ALA A 303 -36.07 -25.81 -5.67
C ALA A 303 -35.03 -26.50 -4.79
N LEU A 304 -34.35 -27.52 -5.30
CA LEU A 304 -33.20 -28.18 -4.67
C LEU A 304 -31.98 -27.27 -4.76
N ARG A 305 -31.42 -26.90 -3.62
CA ARG A 305 -30.17 -26.13 -3.52
C ARG A 305 -29.10 -26.92 -2.78
N PHE A 306 -27.87 -26.80 -3.25
CA PHE A 306 -26.67 -27.28 -2.59
C PHE A 306 -25.49 -26.45 -3.09
N ASP A 307 -24.48 -26.35 -2.25
CA ASP A 307 -23.23 -25.67 -2.54
C ASP A 307 -22.08 -26.51 -2.03
N TRP A 308 -20.93 -26.37 -2.67
CA TRP A 308 -19.72 -27.05 -2.24
C TRP A 308 -18.49 -26.24 -2.57
N THR A 309 -17.45 -26.44 -1.77
CA THR A 309 -16.17 -25.77 -1.95
C THR A 309 -15.04 -26.77 -2.07
N PHE A 310 -14.15 -26.56 -3.04
CA PHE A 310 -13.01 -27.42 -3.29
C PHE A 310 -11.82 -26.60 -3.82
N VAL A 311 -10.61 -27.16 -3.73
CA VAL A 311 -9.39 -26.52 -4.22
C VAL A 311 -8.89 -27.27 -5.44
N LYS A 312 -8.68 -26.57 -6.56
CA LYS A 312 -8.16 -27.17 -7.80
C LYS A 312 -6.75 -26.71 -8.16
N ASP A 313 -6.40 -25.47 -7.80
CA ASP A 313 -5.05 -24.95 -8.02
C ASP A 313 -4.41 -24.48 -6.71
N PRO A 314 -3.64 -25.35 -6.03
CA PRO A 314 -2.97 -24.98 -4.79
C PRO A 314 -1.86 -23.94 -4.99
N LYS A 315 -1.42 -23.66 -6.23
CA LYS A 315 -0.36 -22.65 -6.50
C LYS A 315 -0.82 -21.23 -6.20
N CYS A 316 -2.13 -21.00 -6.13
CA CYS A 316 -2.70 -19.76 -5.64
C CYS A 316 -3.00 -19.76 -4.13
N ALA A 317 -3.03 -20.94 -3.51
CA ALA A 317 -3.31 -21.11 -2.07
C ALA A 317 -2.03 -21.10 -1.22
N ALA A 318 -0.89 -21.51 -1.79
CA ALA A 318 0.41 -21.47 -1.14
C ALA A 318 1.30 -20.37 -1.76
N GLY A 319 1.64 -19.34 -0.98
CA GLY A 319 2.73 -18.43 -1.31
C GLY A 319 4.13 -19.07 -1.26
N GLY A 320 4.27 -20.36 -1.59
CA GLY A 320 5.48 -21.15 -1.40
C GLY A 320 5.76 -22.04 -2.60
N GLY A 321 6.97 -21.88 -3.15
CA GLY A 321 7.41 -22.58 -4.34
C GLY A 321 7.78 -24.04 -4.11
N ASP A 322 7.36 -24.90 -5.04
CA ASP A 322 7.82 -26.29 -5.15
C ASP A 322 8.84 -26.48 -6.30
N ASN A 323 9.59 -25.44 -6.65
CA ASN A 323 10.76 -25.57 -7.51
C ASN A 323 11.87 -24.63 -7.04
N PRO A 324 12.98 -25.13 -6.45
CA PRO A 324 14.22 -24.37 -6.39
C PRO A 324 14.83 -24.38 -7.79
N GLY A 325 14.28 -23.57 -8.70
CA GLY A 325 15.05 -23.10 -9.83
C GLY A 325 16.30 -22.39 -9.32
N PRO A 326 17.42 -22.37 -10.07
CA PRO A 326 18.67 -21.78 -9.61
C PRO A 326 18.38 -20.37 -9.11
N GLY A 327 18.53 -20.18 -7.81
CA GLY A 327 18.07 -18.98 -7.12
C GLY A 327 18.62 -17.74 -7.83
N PRO A 328 17.80 -16.68 -8.01
CA PRO A 328 18.31 -15.44 -8.56
C PRO A 328 19.51 -15.01 -7.72
N THR A 329 20.62 -14.78 -8.41
CA THR A 329 21.85 -14.25 -7.79
C THR A 329 21.48 -12.99 -7.00
N PRO A 330 22.05 -12.71 -5.82
CA PRO A 330 21.56 -11.65 -4.93
C PRO A 330 21.72 -10.25 -5.56
N GLY A 331 20.74 -9.85 -6.35
CA GLY A 331 20.48 -8.47 -6.73
C GLY A 331 19.48 -7.95 -5.72
N GLY A 332 20.00 -7.41 -4.62
CA GLY A 332 19.15 -6.79 -3.60
C GLY A 332 18.26 -5.74 -4.24
N VAL A 333 16.96 -5.83 -3.94
CA VAL A 333 16.00 -4.76 -4.21
C VAL A 333 16.49 -3.52 -3.45
N THR A 334 16.57 -2.37 -4.10
CA THR A 334 16.94 -1.14 -3.39
C THR A 334 15.83 -0.76 -2.42
N GLU A 335 16.17 -0.07 -1.34
CA GLU A 335 15.18 0.38 -0.34
C GLU A 335 14.02 1.16 -0.99
N ASP A 336 14.32 1.94 -2.02
CA ASP A 336 13.33 2.72 -2.76
C ASP A 336 12.40 1.84 -3.60
N GLN A 337 12.90 0.76 -4.18
CA GLN A 337 12.07 -0.20 -4.92
C GLN A 337 11.15 -1.01 -3.99
N VAL A 338 11.61 -1.34 -2.78
CA VAL A 338 10.76 -1.95 -1.75
C VAL A 338 9.67 -0.97 -1.32
N LYS A 339 10.02 0.31 -1.12
CA LYS A 339 9.05 1.36 -0.81
C LYS A 339 7.98 1.48 -1.91
N ASP A 340 8.36 1.48 -3.19
CA ASP A 340 7.41 1.57 -4.31
C ASP A 340 6.47 0.36 -4.39
N ILE A 341 6.98 -0.87 -4.21
CA ILE A 341 6.16 -2.09 -4.23
C ILE A 341 5.16 -2.08 -3.07
N VAL A 342 5.63 -1.76 -1.85
CA VAL A 342 4.78 -1.65 -0.67
C VAL A 342 3.76 -0.53 -0.86
N GLN A 343 4.16 0.60 -1.42
CA GLN A 343 3.28 1.74 -1.63
C GLN A 343 2.22 1.45 -2.70
N LYS A 344 2.56 0.72 -3.77
CA LYS A 344 1.59 0.26 -4.75
C LYS A 344 0.58 -0.71 -4.13
N ALA A 345 1.03 -1.68 -3.34
CA ALA A 345 0.12 -2.60 -2.64
C ALA A 345 -0.80 -1.86 -1.65
N ILE A 346 -0.29 -0.83 -0.96
CA ILE A 346 -1.08 0.08 -0.12
C ILE A 346 -2.11 0.84 -0.98
N ASN A 347 -1.71 1.41 -2.11
CA ASN A 347 -2.59 2.18 -3.00
C ASN A 347 -3.69 1.32 -3.62
N ASP A 348 -3.36 0.11 -4.08
CA ASP A 348 -4.32 -0.86 -4.63
C ASP A 348 -5.34 -1.29 -3.55
N ARG A 349 -4.87 -1.46 -2.30
CA ARG A 349 -5.76 -1.73 -1.16
C ARG A 349 -6.59 -0.52 -0.77
N ILE A 350 -6.06 0.71 -0.87
CA ILE A 350 -6.80 1.95 -0.67
C ILE A 350 -7.91 2.10 -1.72
N ALA A 351 -7.65 1.72 -2.97
CA ALA A 351 -8.63 1.78 -4.06
C ALA A 351 -9.83 0.84 -3.85
N LEU A 352 -9.64 -0.27 -3.13
CA LEU A 352 -10.71 -1.20 -2.74
C LEU A 352 -11.62 -0.67 -1.63
N TYR A 353 -11.23 0.40 -0.92
CA TYR A 353 -12.01 1.02 0.16
C TYR A 353 -12.19 2.54 -0.07
N PRO A 354 -12.97 2.95 -1.09
CA PRO A 354 -13.09 4.34 -1.48
C PRO A 354 -14.13 5.08 -0.61
N SER A 355 -13.76 5.60 0.57
CA SER A 355 -14.44 6.79 1.10
C SER A 355 -13.72 7.46 2.26
N GLY A 356 -13.78 8.80 2.27
CA GLY A 356 -13.36 9.68 3.35
C GLY A 356 -14.40 9.85 4.47
N TYR A 357 -15.36 8.95 4.62
CA TYR A 357 -16.27 8.84 5.76
C TYR A 357 -16.69 7.37 5.92
N ALA A 358 -16.87 6.97 7.18
CA ALA A 358 -17.27 5.64 7.60
C ALA A 358 -18.51 5.16 6.85
N ASP A 359 -18.42 3.92 6.37
CA ASP A 359 -19.52 3.13 5.82
C ASP A 359 -20.69 3.10 6.82
N ASN A 360 -21.80 3.75 6.46
CA ASN A 360 -23.09 3.68 7.16
C ASN A 360 -23.69 2.30 6.93
N PHE A 361 -23.21 1.29 7.65
CA PHE A 361 -24.13 0.23 8.02
C PHE A 361 -25.10 0.82 9.05
N ASP A 362 -26.40 0.59 8.86
CA ASP A 362 -27.42 0.78 9.90
C ASP A 362 -26.96 -0.01 11.12
N ASN A 363 -26.23 0.67 12.02
CA ASN A 363 -25.91 0.17 13.34
C ASN A 363 -27.25 -0.08 14.00
N THR A 364 -27.69 -1.33 14.02
CA THR A 364 -28.84 -1.80 14.79
C THR A 364 -28.70 -1.27 16.21
N GLU A 365 -29.41 -0.17 16.48
CA GLU A 365 -29.56 0.58 17.71
C GLU A 365 -28.70 0.10 18.90
N LEU A 366 -27.42 0.50 18.94
CA LEU A 366 -26.50 -0.01 19.96
C LEU A 366 -26.49 0.89 21.20
N ARG A 367 -27.12 0.45 22.29
CA ARG A 367 -27.46 1.26 23.48
C ARG A 367 -26.30 1.69 24.41
N SER A 368 -25.05 1.20 24.25
CA SER A 368 -23.92 1.58 25.15
C SER A 368 -22.84 2.36 24.40
N ARG A 369 -22.56 3.61 24.76
CA ARG A 369 -21.43 4.35 24.18
C ARG A 369 -20.13 4.19 24.97
N ASP A 370 -20.12 3.32 25.98
CA ASP A 370 -18.99 3.17 26.87
C ASP A 370 -17.94 2.24 26.26
N TRP A 371 -16.71 2.73 26.17
CA TRP A 371 -15.53 1.98 25.73
C TRP A 371 -14.56 1.86 26.91
N ILE A 372 -13.87 0.73 27.00
CA ILE A 372 -12.93 0.45 28.08
C ILE A 372 -11.58 0.02 27.50
N SER A 373 -10.53 0.61 28.07
CA SER A 373 -9.15 0.18 27.80
C SER A 373 -8.96 -1.22 28.34
N LEU A 374 -8.14 -1.97 27.64
CA LEU A 374 -7.89 -3.37 27.94
C LEU A 374 -6.72 -3.50 28.91
N ALA A 375 -6.69 -4.59 29.67
CA ALA A 375 -5.57 -4.97 30.52
C ALA A 375 -5.01 -6.33 30.05
N PRO A 376 -3.72 -6.42 29.64
CA PRO A 376 -2.81 -5.30 29.41
C PRO A 376 -3.27 -4.42 28.25
N GLU A 377 -2.84 -3.15 28.26
CA GLU A 377 -3.15 -2.21 27.18
C GLU A 377 -2.46 -2.65 25.89
N VAL A 378 -3.22 -2.66 24.79
CA VAL A 378 -2.69 -2.88 23.44
C VAL A 378 -2.63 -1.54 22.74
N ALA A 379 -1.44 -0.93 22.73
CA ALA A 379 -1.21 0.38 22.15
C ALA A 379 0.06 0.43 21.29
N VAL A 380 0.02 1.28 20.25
CA VAL A 380 1.16 1.57 19.39
C VAL A 380 1.35 3.07 19.33
N LYS A 381 2.60 3.53 19.46
CA LYS A 381 2.99 4.92 19.25
C LYS A 381 3.61 5.09 17.87
N LEU A 382 3.26 6.16 17.18
CA LEU A 382 3.80 6.48 15.86
C LEU A 382 4.01 7.99 15.74
N LYS A 383 5.14 8.38 15.12
CA LYS A 383 5.29 9.74 14.62
C LYS A 383 4.48 9.92 13.35
N VAL A 384 3.61 10.92 13.33
CA VAL A 384 2.74 11.21 12.19
C VAL A 384 3.60 11.49 10.95
N PRO A 385 3.40 10.76 9.83
CA PRO A 385 4.23 10.95 8.64
C PRO A 385 3.99 12.32 7.98
N PRO A 386 4.88 12.78 7.09
CA PRO A 386 4.68 14.02 6.32
C PRO A 386 3.33 14.09 5.58
N SER A 387 2.85 12.96 5.05
CA SER A 387 1.53 12.84 4.41
C SER A 387 0.35 13.04 5.35
N ARG A 388 0.58 12.96 6.67
CA ARG A 388 -0.44 13.00 7.73
C ARG A 388 -1.53 11.93 7.56
N LYS A 389 -1.22 10.85 6.85
CA LYS A 389 -2.14 9.76 6.53
C LYS A 389 -1.54 8.44 6.96
N VAL A 390 -2.33 7.62 7.66
CA VAL A 390 -1.93 6.28 8.10
C VAL A 390 -3.04 5.28 7.85
N LEU A 391 -2.67 4.01 7.67
CA LEU A 391 -3.57 2.87 7.67
C LEU A 391 -3.41 2.15 9.01
N VAL A 392 -4.49 2.10 9.79
CA VAL A 392 -4.52 1.37 11.06
C VAL A 392 -5.32 0.09 10.84
N THR A 393 -4.72 -1.05 11.13
CA THR A 393 -5.39 -2.34 11.13
C THR A 393 -5.49 -2.84 12.56
N THR A 394 -6.68 -3.26 12.98
CA THR A 394 -6.89 -3.92 14.26
C THR A 394 -7.57 -5.26 14.04
N CYS A 395 -7.11 -6.28 14.75
CA CYS A 395 -7.62 -7.64 14.68
C CYS A 395 -7.96 -8.12 16.09
N MET A 396 -9.05 -8.87 16.20
CA MET A 396 -9.48 -9.52 17.42
C MET A 396 -9.77 -10.99 17.15
N THR A 397 -9.40 -11.84 18.10
CA THR A 397 -9.89 -13.21 18.21
C THR A 397 -10.66 -13.32 19.51
N SER A 398 -11.94 -13.70 19.47
CA SER A 398 -12.78 -13.82 20.67
C SER A 398 -13.65 -15.08 20.66
N ARG A 399 -14.01 -15.54 21.85
CA ARG A 399 -15.02 -16.58 22.08
C ARG A 399 -16.24 -15.96 22.73
N ASN A 400 -17.38 -16.03 22.07
CA ASN A 400 -18.62 -15.54 22.66
C ASN A 400 -19.03 -16.40 23.85
N THR A 401 -19.45 -15.71 24.92
CA THR A 401 -19.99 -16.34 26.13
C THR A 401 -21.47 -16.70 25.99
N ALA A 402 -22.20 -16.09 25.05
CA ALA A 402 -23.52 -16.52 24.63
C ALA A 402 -23.73 -16.45 23.10
N ILE A 403 -24.68 -17.23 22.61
CA ILE A 403 -25.08 -17.28 21.20
C ILE A 403 -25.67 -15.92 20.78
N ARG A 404 -25.34 -15.44 19.57
CA ARG A 404 -25.81 -14.17 18.98
C ARG A 404 -25.38 -12.89 19.69
N GLU A 405 -24.45 -12.98 20.64
CA GLU A 405 -23.83 -11.80 21.21
C GLU A 405 -22.77 -11.23 20.26
N GLN A 406 -22.61 -9.90 20.27
CA GLN A 406 -21.64 -9.22 19.43
C GLN A 406 -20.54 -8.59 20.27
N THR A 407 -19.29 -8.85 19.89
CA THR A 407 -18.12 -8.23 20.50
C THR A 407 -17.57 -7.16 19.58
N TYR A 408 -17.37 -5.96 20.13
CA TYR A 408 -16.84 -4.83 19.38
C TYR A 408 -15.46 -4.43 19.89
N GLN A 409 -14.54 -4.24 18.95
CA GLN A 409 -13.24 -3.66 19.17
C GLN A 409 -13.04 -2.48 18.24
N SER A 410 -12.49 -1.39 18.74
CA SER A 410 -12.25 -0.16 17.99
C SER A 410 -10.91 0.45 18.38
N VAL A 411 -10.51 1.53 17.72
CA VAL A 411 -9.24 2.23 18.00
C VAL A 411 -9.54 3.64 18.48
N GLU A 412 -8.95 3.99 19.63
CA GLU A 412 -8.83 5.36 20.11
C GLU A 412 -7.48 5.93 19.67
N ILE A 413 -7.45 7.20 19.25
CA ILE A 413 -6.19 7.88 18.93
C ILE A 413 -6.04 9.09 19.84
N LYS A 414 -4.89 9.20 20.51
CA LYS A 414 -4.53 10.33 21.38
C LYS A 414 -3.33 11.10 20.80
N ALA A 415 -3.43 12.42 20.85
CA ALA A 415 -2.34 13.36 20.56
C ALA A 415 -1.27 13.33 21.67
N PRO A 416 -0.09 13.96 21.46
CA PRO A 416 0.98 14.00 22.46
C PRO A 416 0.57 14.57 23.82
N ASP A 417 -0.40 15.49 23.84
CA ASP A 417 -0.94 16.12 25.05
C ASP A 417 -2.01 15.26 25.76
N GLY A 418 -2.29 14.06 25.24
CA GLY A 418 -3.31 13.16 25.74
C GLY A 418 -4.71 13.44 25.22
N THR A 419 -4.91 14.49 24.43
CA THR A 419 -6.22 14.81 23.82
C THR A 419 -6.64 13.68 22.88
N VAL A 420 -7.86 13.17 23.04
CA VAL A 420 -8.45 12.21 22.11
C VAL A 420 -8.75 12.91 20.79
N VAL A 421 -8.13 12.45 19.70
CA VAL A 421 -8.30 13.00 18.34
C VAL A 421 -9.19 12.12 17.46
N LEU A 422 -9.39 10.87 17.86
CA LEU A 422 -10.39 9.96 17.31
C LEU A 422 -10.95 9.13 18.46
N GLU A 423 -12.23 9.33 18.76
CA GLU A 423 -12.96 8.52 19.74
C GLU A 423 -13.20 7.12 19.17
N PRO A 424 -13.14 6.05 19.97
CA PRO A 424 -13.40 4.69 19.49
C PRO A 424 -14.84 4.51 18.97
N GLY A 425 -15.80 5.34 19.38
CA GLY A 425 -17.15 5.35 18.81
C GLY A 425 -17.24 5.92 17.39
N ASP A 426 -16.28 6.78 17.01
CA ASP A 426 -16.19 7.40 15.69
C ASP A 426 -15.29 6.59 14.74
N SER A 427 -14.50 5.68 15.30
CA SER A 427 -13.74 4.68 14.58
C SER A 427 -14.63 3.48 14.25
N ARG A 428 -14.45 2.89 13.05
CA ARG A 428 -15.18 1.66 12.69
C ARG A 428 -14.69 0.50 13.55
N SER A 429 -15.63 -0.24 14.12
CA SER A 429 -15.34 -1.36 14.99
C SER A 429 -15.23 -2.67 14.23
N VAL A 430 -14.29 -3.51 14.64
CA VAL A 430 -14.32 -4.95 14.38
C VAL A 430 -15.49 -5.52 15.16
N THR A 431 -16.39 -6.22 14.48
CA THR A 431 -17.53 -6.92 15.10
C THR A 431 -17.35 -8.41 14.91
N ILE A 432 -17.41 -9.17 16.00
CA ILE A 432 -17.45 -10.63 15.98
C ILE A 432 -18.80 -11.08 16.51
N SER A 433 -19.49 -11.89 15.72
CA SER A 433 -20.76 -12.53 16.09
C SER A 433 -20.65 -14.03 15.85
N SER A 434 -20.73 -14.81 16.92
CA SER A 434 -20.77 -16.27 16.84
C SER A 434 -22.19 -16.78 17.08
N ASP A 435 -22.60 -17.71 16.21
CA ASP A 435 -23.81 -18.52 16.39
C ASP A 435 -23.59 -19.68 17.36
N GLN A 436 -22.34 -19.94 17.76
CA GLN A 436 -21.97 -20.97 18.74
C GLN A 436 -21.20 -20.36 19.92
N THR A 437 -21.54 -20.78 21.14
CA THR A 437 -20.72 -20.50 22.32
C THR A 437 -19.39 -21.22 22.23
N GLU A 438 -18.33 -20.63 22.78
CA GLU A 438 -16.97 -21.21 22.87
C GLU A 438 -16.19 -21.38 21.56
N GLU A 439 -16.80 -21.21 20.39
CA GLU A 439 -16.07 -21.17 19.13
C GLU A 439 -15.24 -19.88 19.04
N ALA A 440 -13.93 -20.02 18.81
CA ALA A 440 -13.05 -18.88 18.62
C ALA A 440 -13.22 -18.36 17.20
N GLN A 441 -13.58 -17.09 17.07
CA GLN A 441 -13.66 -16.40 15.79
C GLN A 441 -12.65 -15.28 15.75
N SER A 442 -12.13 -15.01 14.56
CA SER A 442 -11.18 -13.92 14.31
C SER A 442 -11.72 -12.98 13.26
N ALA A 443 -11.60 -11.68 13.50
CA ALA A 443 -11.91 -10.65 12.52
C ALA A 443 -10.88 -9.53 12.58
N CYS A 444 -10.60 -8.95 11.41
CA CYS A 444 -9.72 -7.81 11.25
C CYS A 444 -10.45 -6.68 10.53
N TYR A 445 -10.11 -5.44 10.88
CA TYR A 445 -10.59 -4.27 10.18
C TYR A 445 -9.45 -3.29 9.96
N ALA A 446 -9.48 -2.58 8.82
CA ALA A 446 -8.53 -1.55 8.48
C ALA A 446 -9.24 -0.20 8.30
N LEU A 447 -8.76 0.84 8.98
CA LEU A 447 -9.26 2.21 8.90
C LEU A 447 -8.15 3.14 8.40
N ARG A 448 -8.51 4.03 7.47
CA ARG A 448 -7.62 5.08 6.99
C ARG A 448 -7.81 6.32 7.87
N VAL A 449 -6.76 6.77 8.52
CA VAL A 449 -6.76 8.03 9.28
C VAL A 449 -6.11 9.11 8.43
N ASP A 450 -6.83 10.20 8.24
CA ASP A 450 -6.32 11.43 7.64
C ASP A 450 -6.29 12.52 8.72
N PHE A 451 -5.11 12.75 9.31
CA PHE A 451 -4.92 13.74 10.37
C PHE A 451 -5.17 15.18 9.92
N THR A 452 -5.31 15.43 8.60
CA THR A 452 -5.76 16.74 8.10
C THR A 452 -7.26 16.96 8.26
N LYS A 453 -8.04 15.87 8.39
CA LYS A 453 -9.51 15.89 8.48
C LYS A 453 -10.02 15.63 9.90
N ILE A 454 -9.23 14.96 10.75
CA ILE A 454 -9.60 14.71 12.15
C ILE A 454 -8.99 15.76 13.09
N ALA A 455 -9.63 15.97 14.24
CA ALA A 455 -9.23 16.94 15.27
C ALA A 455 -8.90 18.35 14.74
N ASP A 456 -9.69 18.83 13.77
CA ASP A 456 -9.51 20.13 13.10
C ASP A 456 -8.10 20.34 12.53
N GLY A 457 -7.40 19.26 12.17
CA GLY A 457 -6.04 19.33 11.65
C GLY A 457 -4.99 19.71 12.70
N LYS A 458 -5.28 19.60 13.99
CA LYS A 458 -4.33 19.95 15.09
C LYS A 458 -3.11 19.03 15.14
N VAL A 459 -3.25 17.77 14.74
CA VAL A 459 -2.15 16.78 14.72
C VAL A 459 -1.27 17.01 13.49
N LYS A 460 -0.03 17.45 13.70
CA LYS A 460 0.92 17.82 12.63
C LYS A 460 1.83 16.65 12.29
N ALA A 461 2.47 16.74 11.11
CA ALA A 461 3.56 15.83 10.77
C ALA A 461 4.68 15.95 11.82
N GLY A 462 5.19 14.79 12.28
CA GLY A 462 6.21 14.68 13.32
C GLY A 462 5.68 14.53 14.75
N ASP A 463 4.41 14.84 15.01
CA ASP A 463 3.79 14.63 16.33
C ASP A 463 3.73 13.13 16.65
N GLU A 464 3.98 12.75 17.91
CA GLU A 464 3.83 11.37 18.38
C GLU A 464 2.40 11.13 18.87
N VAL A 465 1.65 10.30 18.15
CA VAL A 465 0.29 9.90 18.53
C VAL A 465 0.29 8.47 19.07
N THR A 466 -0.64 8.19 19.98
CA THR A 466 -0.86 6.85 20.54
C THR A 466 -2.17 6.28 20.01
N PHE A 467 -2.11 5.10 19.41
CA PHE A 467 -3.27 4.31 19.00
C PHE A 467 -3.51 3.25 20.06
N THR A 468 -4.67 3.27 20.72
CA THR A 468 -5.04 2.31 21.76
C THR A 468 -6.25 1.51 21.30
N VAL A 469 -6.16 0.19 21.40
CA VAL A 469 -7.29 -0.69 21.13
C VAL A 469 -8.26 -0.65 22.31
N GLN A 470 -9.52 -0.39 22.00
CA GLN A 470 -10.61 -0.24 22.96
C GLN A 470 -11.68 -1.29 22.71
N ASN A 471 -12.17 -1.94 23.75
CA ASN A 471 -13.34 -2.80 23.64
C ASN A 471 -14.57 -2.07 24.14
N ARG A 472 -15.71 -2.36 23.52
CA ARG A 472 -16.97 -1.80 24.01
C ARG A 472 -17.38 -2.49 25.30
N LYS A 473 -17.83 -1.71 26.28
CA LYS A 473 -18.37 -2.22 27.54
C LYS A 473 -19.73 -2.87 27.30
N ALA A 474 -19.92 -4.07 27.83
CA ALA A 474 -21.21 -4.75 27.85
C ALA A 474 -22.26 -3.88 28.56
N LEU A 475 -23.49 -3.85 28.03
CA LEU A 475 -24.59 -3.01 28.51
C LEU A 475 -25.09 -3.35 29.92
N ASP A 476 -24.83 -4.56 30.40
CA ASP A 476 -25.46 -5.09 31.61
C ASP A 476 -24.47 -5.88 32.48
N ALA A 477 -23.50 -5.17 33.05
CA ALA A 477 -22.59 -5.76 34.05
C ALA A 477 -23.29 -6.08 35.40
N THR A 478 -24.60 -5.81 35.50
CA THR A 478 -25.39 -5.96 36.74
C THR A 478 -26.12 -7.30 36.89
N GLN A 479 -26.23 -8.14 35.84
CA GLN A 479 -26.86 -9.46 35.98
C GLN A 479 -25.90 -10.65 36.00
N ASN A 480 -24.66 -10.51 35.52
CA ASN A 480 -23.62 -11.55 35.65
C ASN A 480 -22.35 -10.89 36.16
N GLY A 481 -21.97 -11.22 37.40
CA GLY A 481 -21.02 -10.45 38.19
C GLY A 481 -19.71 -10.10 37.49
N GLY A 482 -19.40 -8.81 37.48
CA GLY A 482 -18.04 -8.32 37.64
C GLY A 482 -17.09 -8.60 36.48
N GLY A 483 -17.29 -7.86 35.38
CA GLY A 483 -16.18 -7.41 34.55
C GLY A 483 -15.61 -8.45 33.59
N ASP A 484 -16.36 -8.76 32.54
CA ASP A 484 -15.78 -9.11 31.25
C ASP A 484 -16.81 -8.79 30.17
N GLY A 485 -16.32 -8.46 28.97
CA GLY A 485 -17.18 -8.23 27.82
C GLY A 485 -18.02 -9.46 27.50
N VAL A 486 -18.90 -9.28 26.52
CA VAL A 486 -19.83 -10.28 25.99
C VAL A 486 -19.12 -11.49 25.31
N SER A 487 -17.80 -11.56 25.44
CA SER A 487 -16.91 -12.60 24.96
C SER A 487 -15.59 -12.60 25.74
N THR A 488 -14.96 -13.76 25.80
CA THR A 488 -13.55 -13.87 26.18
C THR A 488 -12.70 -13.54 24.97
N VAL A 489 -12.00 -12.40 25.00
CA VAL A 489 -11.05 -12.08 23.94
C VAL A 489 -9.75 -12.83 24.16
N LEU A 490 -9.37 -13.66 23.19
CA LEU A 490 -8.23 -14.55 23.25
C LEU A 490 -6.95 -13.88 22.76
N ASP A 491 -7.05 -13.11 21.67
CA ASP A 491 -5.91 -12.45 21.06
C ASP A 491 -6.34 -11.14 20.41
N ARG A 492 -5.41 -10.18 20.33
CA ARG A 492 -5.62 -8.85 19.79
C ARG A 492 -4.34 -8.32 19.18
N ASN A 493 -4.46 -7.73 18.00
CA ASN A 493 -3.35 -7.11 17.31
C ASN A 493 -3.74 -5.73 16.78
N ILE A 494 -2.78 -4.80 16.79
CA ILE A 494 -2.88 -3.52 16.10
C ILE A 494 -1.62 -3.30 15.28
N THR A 495 -1.78 -2.83 14.06
CA THR A 495 -0.69 -2.45 13.17
C THR A 495 -1.00 -1.08 12.59
N VAL A 496 -0.01 -0.21 12.58
CA VAL A 496 -0.14 1.13 12.01
C VAL A 496 0.94 1.34 10.98
N VAL A 497 0.55 1.70 9.77
CA VAL A 497 1.47 1.91 8.65
C VAL A 497 1.26 3.31 8.07
N SER A 498 2.36 4.04 7.87
CA SER A 498 2.34 5.32 7.17
C SER A 498 1.94 5.14 5.71
N ILE A 499 1.02 5.98 5.22
CA ILE A 499 0.67 6.02 3.79
C ILE A 499 1.54 7.09 3.16
N VAL A 500 2.52 6.70 2.34
CA VAL A 500 3.32 7.66 1.56
C VAL A 500 2.55 7.94 0.28
N GLU A 501 1.80 9.04 0.20
CA GLU A 501 1.27 9.43 -1.11
C GLU A 501 2.48 9.73 -2.00
N ALA A 502 2.66 8.93 -3.06
CA ALA A 502 3.58 9.29 -4.11
C ALA A 502 3.15 10.68 -4.59
N ASP A 503 4.05 11.66 -4.52
CA ASP A 503 3.79 12.99 -5.04
C ASP A 503 3.26 12.80 -6.47
N ALA A 504 1.98 13.13 -6.66
CA ALA A 504 1.36 13.13 -7.97
C ALA A 504 2.07 14.21 -8.78
N SER A 505 3.14 13.80 -9.47
CA SER A 505 3.94 14.60 -10.38
C SER A 505 3.39 14.49 -11.79
#